data_AF-A0A949NLP6-F1
#
_entry.id   AF-A0A949NLP6-F1
#
_cell.length_a   1.000
_cell.length_b   1.000
_cell.length_c   1.000
_cell.angle_alpha   90.00
_cell.angle_beta   90.00
_cell.angle_gamma   90.00
#
_symmetry.space_group_name_H-M   'P 1'
#
loop_
_entity.id
_entity.type
_entity.pdbx_description
1 polymer ?
#
loop_
_entity_poly.entity_id
_entity_poly.type
_entity_poly.pdbx_seq_one_letter_code
_entity_poly.pdbx_strand_id
1 'polypeptide(L)'
;MSDEINIQEMLQFISEVTDPLEIKLAGQAFMEKAPPERAVEFASALSFGNPFYIPNVSEENAAQLAISVHQFAELIMRARVTCHHAEQANILVACAPKSASTFIWGSLTRAAGLPGVSLSAAAMSPQSTSRLGMNLREQETDELALIRNGINGMGYVAQHHIRCTPYLCRQMHLYRIKPIVTYRNYFDTLVSLDDMFLDWRPAENATDLNFFDDGLPSNYVDMDREDRLHLLADRSTVFYIQFYLTWKKCEAMGLVEPLWVSYEKDFQGDKTKLAERIAAFVGGNHIDAAKLAEQFGSTDPDKALRLNKGTVGRGKDIPQSVRDKVHGIFSRYDSEADFSELLKAA
;
A
#
# COMPACT_ATOMS: atom_id res chain seq x y z
N MET A 1 -37.46 5.65 20.83
CA MET A 1 -36.48 5.89 19.75
C MET A 1 -35.46 4.80 19.87
N SER A 2 -35.57 3.75 19.06
CA SER A 2 -34.56 2.70 19.02
C SER A 2 -33.29 3.33 18.44
N ASP A 3 -32.17 3.26 19.16
CA ASP A 3 -30.86 3.53 18.59
C ASP A 3 -30.70 2.62 17.37
N GLU A 4 -30.75 3.20 16.18
CA GLU A 4 -30.56 2.46 14.95
C GLU A 4 -29.13 1.91 14.94
N ILE A 5 -29.00 0.60 14.83
CA ILE A 5 -27.70 -0.06 14.88
C ILE A 5 -26.89 0.37 13.65
N ASN A 6 -25.90 1.22 13.87
CA ASN A 6 -25.05 1.73 12.81
C ASN A 6 -23.92 0.74 12.51
N ILE A 7 -24.13 -0.13 11.52
CA ILE A 7 -23.11 -1.08 11.06
C ILE A 7 -21.84 -0.38 10.55
N GLN A 8 -21.93 0.83 9.98
CA GLN A 8 -20.76 1.53 9.45
C GLN A 8 -19.81 1.98 10.55
N GLU A 9 -20.34 2.53 11.65
CA GLU A 9 -19.55 2.87 12.84
C GLU A 9 -18.87 1.64 13.42
N MET A 10 -19.60 0.52 13.51
CA MET A 10 -19.03 -0.74 14.00
C MET A 10 -17.94 -1.28 13.08
N LEU A 11 -18.13 -1.20 11.76
CA LEU A 11 -17.12 -1.63 10.79
C LEU A 11 -15.85 -0.78 10.89
N GLN A 12 -16.00 0.55 11.02
CA GLN A 12 -14.87 1.44 11.22
C GLN A 12 -14.11 1.06 12.51
N PHE A 13 -14.83 0.88 13.62
CA PHE A 13 -14.23 0.43 14.88
C PHE A 13 -13.51 -0.91 14.74
N ILE A 14 -14.20 -1.97 14.32
CA ILE A 14 -13.66 -3.33 14.33
C ILE A 14 -12.48 -3.50 13.37
N SER A 15 -12.45 -2.76 12.26
CA SER A 15 -11.34 -2.78 11.30
C SER A 15 -10.00 -2.32 11.89
N GLU A 16 -10.09 -1.58 12.99
CA GLU A 16 -8.98 -0.87 13.61
C GLU A 16 -8.49 -1.51 14.92
N VAL A 17 -9.24 -2.46 15.47
CA VAL A 17 -8.89 -3.23 16.68
C VAL A 17 -7.96 -4.39 16.32
N THR A 18 -6.93 -4.59 17.16
CA THR A 18 -5.91 -5.62 16.96
C THR A 18 -5.95 -6.74 17.99
N ASP A 19 -6.53 -6.50 19.18
CA ASP A 19 -6.71 -7.54 20.20
C ASP A 19 -7.87 -8.49 19.82
N PRO A 20 -7.60 -9.79 19.60
CA PRO A 20 -8.65 -10.77 19.29
C PRO A 20 -9.76 -10.84 20.34
N LEU A 21 -9.47 -10.60 21.61
CA LEU A 21 -10.48 -10.63 22.67
C LEU A 21 -11.42 -9.42 22.54
N GLU A 22 -10.87 -8.22 22.35
CA GLU A 22 -11.65 -7.00 22.12
C GLU A 22 -12.52 -7.10 20.85
N ILE A 23 -11.95 -7.60 19.75
CA ILE A 23 -12.69 -7.88 18.49
C ILE A 23 -13.90 -8.78 18.77
N LYS A 24 -13.67 -9.89 19.50
CA LYS A 24 -14.72 -10.85 19.83
C LYS A 24 -15.81 -10.23 20.71
N LEU A 25 -15.43 -9.53 21.78
CA LEU A 25 -16.36 -8.93 22.73
C LEU A 25 -17.20 -7.82 22.07
N ALA A 26 -16.57 -6.94 21.30
CA ALA A 26 -17.26 -5.87 20.60
C ALA A 26 -18.22 -6.41 19.54
N GLY A 27 -17.77 -7.40 18.75
CA GLY A 27 -18.63 -8.06 17.77
C GLY A 27 -19.81 -8.79 18.42
N GLN A 28 -19.60 -9.49 19.53
CA GLN A 28 -20.69 -10.13 20.28
C GLN A 28 -21.71 -9.09 20.79
N ALA A 29 -21.24 -8.01 21.43
CA ALA A 29 -22.12 -6.97 21.94
C ALA A 29 -22.94 -6.28 20.84
N PHE A 30 -22.37 -6.17 19.63
CA PHE A 30 -23.09 -5.70 18.46
C PHE A 30 -24.15 -6.71 18.00
N MET A 31 -23.77 -7.99 17.90
CA MET A 31 -24.67 -9.07 17.46
C MET A 31 -25.84 -9.33 18.42
N GLU A 32 -25.68 -9.09 19.72
CA GLU A 32 -26.77 -9.21 20.71
C GLU A 32 -27.89 -8.18 20.49
N LYS A 33 -27.57 -7.05 19.87
CA LYS A 33 -28.55 -6.01 19.52
C LYS A 33 -29.14 -6.23 18.13
N ALA A 34 -28.44 -6.95 17.27
CA ALA A 34 -28.80 -7.15 15.87
C ALA A 34 -30.16 -7.87 15.72
N PRO A 35 -31.00 -7.47 14.75
CA PRO A 35 -32.19 -8.23 14.39
C PRO A 35 -31.81 -9.66 13.94
N PRO A 36 -32.44 -10.72 14.48
CA PRO A 36 -32.08 -12.11 14.16
C PRO A 36 -32.11 -12.43 12.66
N GLU A 37 -33.03 -11.83 11.92
CA GLU A 37 -33.19 -12.00 10.47
C GLU A 37 -32.03 -11.41 9.65
N ARG A 38 -31.23 -10.53 10.24
CA ARG A 38 -30.01 -9.93 9.63
C ARG A 38 -28.72 -10.45 10.24
N ALA A 39 -28.77 -11.44 11.13
CA ALA A 39 -27.60 -11.89 11.88
C ALA A 39 -26.46 -12.38 10.96
N VAL A 40 -26.78 -13.13 9.90
CA VAL A 40 -25.77 -13.61 8.95
C VAL A 40 -25.16 -12.47 8.14
N GLU A 41 -25.97 -11.50 7.72
CA GLU A 41 -25.53 -10.30 7.00
C GLU A 41 -24.53 -9.51 7.84
N PHE A 42 -24.89 -9.20 9.09
CA PHE A 42 -24.03 -8.44 9.99
C PHE A 42 -22.78 -9.21 10.41
N ALA A 43 -22.89 -10.49 10.75
CA ALA A 43 -21.72 -11.31 11.06
C ALA A 43 -20.74 -11.35 9.88
N SER A 44 -21.25 -11.49 8.66
CA SER A 44 -20.46 -11.46 7.42
C SER A 44 -19.82 -10.09 7.19
N ALA A 45 -20.54 -9.00 7.44
CA ALA A 45 -19.99 -7.64 7.39
C ALA A 45 -18.86 -7.44 8.40
N LEU A 46 -19.01 -7.89 9.65
CA LEU A 46 -17.97 -7.78 10.68
C LEU A 46 -16.72 -8.61 10.32
N SER A 47 -16.88 -9.83 9.79
CA SER A 47 -15.75 -10.63 9.29
C SER A 47 -15.09 -10.00 8.06
N PHE A 48 -15.86 -9.27 7.25
CA PHE A 48 -15.31 -8.43 6.19
C PHE A 48 -14.59 -7.20 6.78
N GLY A 49 -15.05 -6.64 7.89
CA GLY A 49 -14.41 -5.53 8.59
C GLY A 49 -13.05 -5.90 9.16
N ASN A 50 -12.97 -7.06 9.80
CA ASN A 50 -11.75 -7.59 10.42
C ASN A 50 -11.60 -9.10 10.13
N PRO A 51 -10.53 -9.55 9.46
CA PRO A 51 -10.35 -10.95 9.06
C PRO A 51 -10.19 -11.92 10.25
N PHE A 52 -9.98 -11.41 11.47
CA PHE A 52 -9.89 -12.20 12.70
C PHE A 52 -11.19 -12.26 13.49
N TYR A 53 -12.24 -11.57 13.06
CA TYR A 53 -13.57 -11.70 13.67
C TYR A 53 -14.28 -12.98 13.20
N ILE A 54 -14.69 -13.79 14.17
CA ILE A 54 -15.55 -14.97 13.97
C ILE A 54 -16.75 -14.83 14.90
N PRO A 55 -18.00 -14.91 14.38
CA PRO A 55 -19.19 -14.82 15.24
C PRO A 55 -19.27 -16.03 16.18
N ASN A 56 -19.82 -15.81 17.38
CA ASN A 56 -20.11 -16.90 18.29
C ASN A 56 -21.34 -17.68 17.79
N VAL A 57 -21.14 -18.91 17.32
CA VAL A 57 -22.19 -19.79 16.79
C VAL A 57 -22.15 -21.12 17.52
N SER A 58 -23.32 -21.73 17.75
CA SER A 58 -23.38 -23.10 18.29
C SER A 58 -22.76 -24.09 17.31
N GLU A 59 -22.31 -25.25 17.80
CA GLU A 59 -21.77 -26.31 16.93
C GLU A 59 -22.77 -26.76 15.85
N GLU A 60 -24.06 -26.83 16.20
CA GLU A 60 -25.14 -27.14 15.26
C GLU A 60 -25.24 -26.09 14.13
N ASN A 61 -25.22 -24.80 14.48
CA ASN A 61 -25.27 -23.72 13.49
C ASN A 61 -23.98 -23.66 12.67
N ALA A 62 -22.81 -23.93 13.27
CA ALA A 62 -21.55 -23.99 12.56
C ALA A 62 -21.54 -25.10 11.48
N ALA A 63 -22.12 -26.27 11.79
CA ALA A 63 -22.28 -27.35 10.82
C ALA A 63 -23.20 -26.96 9.66
N GLN A 64 -24.24 -26.16 9.91
CA GLN A 64 -25.14 -25.65 8.87
C GLN A 64 -24.48 -24.57 7.98
N LEU A 65 -23.52 -23.83 8.52
CA LEU A 65 -22.74 -22.81 7.79
C LEU A 65 -21.52 -23.38 7.04
N ALA A 66 -21.25 -24.68 7.19
CA ALA A 66 -20.09 -25.31 6.56
C ALA A 66 -20.18 -25.21 5.03
N ILE A 67 -19.13 -24.67 4.41
CA ILE A 67 -18.97 -24.64 2.96
C ILE A 67 -18.12 -25.81 2.48
N SER A 68 -18.54 -26.45 1.41
CA SER A 68 -17.74 -27.46 0.72
C SER A 68 -16.63 -26.79 -0.11
N VAL A 69 -15.58 -27.55 -0.40
CA VAL A 69 -14.50 -27.11 -1.31
C VAL A 69 -15.07 -26.78 -2.70
N HIS A 70 -16.12 -27.47 -3.15
CA HIS A 70 -16.76 -27.20 -4.43
C HIS A 70 -17.46 -25.83 -4.44
N GLN A 71 -18.25 -25.53 -3.41
CA GLN A 71 -18.89 -24.22 -3.25
C GLN A 71 -17.85 -23.10 -3.17
N PHE A 72 -16.78 -23.30 -2.40
CA PHE A 72 -15.68 -22.34 -2.31
C PHE A 72 -15.01 -22.10 -3.68
N ALA A 73 -14.64 -23.17 -4.38
CA ALA A 73 -14.00 -23.07 -5.70
C ALA A 73 -14.91 -22.39 -6.73
N GLU A 74 -16.21 -22.68 -6.71
CA GLU A 74 -17.20 -22.02 -7.55
C GLU A 74 -17.30 -20.52 -7.25
N LEU A 75 -17.38 -20.14 -5.97
CA LEU A 75 -17.44 -18.74 -5.55
C LEU A 75 -16.19 -17.96 -5.95
N ILE A 76 -15.00 -18.53 -5.74
CA ILE A 76 -13.73 -17.92 -6.15
C ILE A 76 -13.66 -17.78 -7.68
N MET A 77 -14.07 -18.80 -8.43
CA MET A 77 -14.12 -18.73 -9.89
C MET A 77 -15.06 -17.60 -10.35
N ARG A 78 -16.27 -17.53 -9.81
CA ARG A 78 -17.24 -16.47 -10.15
C ARG A 78 -16.68 -15.09 -9.81
N ALA A 79 -16.06 -14.93 -8.64
CA ALA A 79 -15.49 -13.66 -8.23
C ALA A 79 -14.32 -13.23 -9.13
N ARG A 80 -13.45 -14.16 -9.55
CA ARG A 80 -12.40 -13.90 -10.55
C ARG A 80 -12.98 -13.46 -11.88
N VAL A 81 -14.03 -14.13 -12.38
CA VAL A 81 -14.74 -13.74 -13.61
C VAL A 81 -15.32 -12.32 -13.48
N THR A 82 -15.98 -12.01 -12.36
CA THR A 82 -16.49 -10.65 -12.08
C THR A 82 -15.38 -9.62 -12.12
N CYS A 83 -14.25 -9.86 -11.44
CA CYS A 83 -13.13 -8.93 -11.45
C CYS A 83 -12.52 -8.75 -12.86
N HIS A 84 -12.38 -9.85 -13.61
CA HIS A 84 -11.76 -9.84 -14.93
C HIS A 84 -12.60 -9.07 -15.97
N HIS A 85 -13.91 -9.01 -15.79
CA HIS A 85 -14.81 -8.30 -16.69
C HIS A 85 -15.24 -6.93 -16.15
N ALA A 86 -14.78 -6.51 -14.97
CA ALA A 86 -15.09 -5.20 -14.42
C ALA A 86 -14.42 -4.07 -15.22
N GLU A 87 -15.23 -3.14 -15.74
CA GLU A 87 -14.76 -1.92 -16.42
C GLU A 87 -14.52 -0.79 -15.42
N GLN A 88 -13.65 -1.04 -14.46
CA GLN A 88 -13.35 -0.10 -13.37
C GLN A 88 -11.85 0.23 -13.32
N ALA A 89 -11.52 1.37 -12.71
CA ALA A 89 -10.13 1.76 -12.53
C ALA A 89 -9.50 1.09 -11.32
N ASN A 90 -8.81 -0.02 -11.56
CA ASN A 90 -7.97 -0.69 -10.57
C ASN A 90 -6.53 -0.20 -10.74
N ILE A 91 -6.02 0.59 -9.80
CA ILE A 91 -4.72 1.24 -9.91
C ILE A 91 -3.79 0.76 -8.80
N LEU A 92 -2.57 0.39 -9.17
CA LEU A 92 -1.50 0.07 -8.23
C LEU A 92 -0.39 1.11 -8.35
N VAL A 93 -0.21 1.93 -7.33
CA VAL A 93 1.01 2.74 -7.15
C VAL A 93 2.07 1.85 -6.53
N ALA A 94 2.83 1.15 -7.37
CA ALA A 94 3.99 0.37 -6.97
C ALA A 94 5.15 1.34 -6.72
N CYS A 95 5.71 1.35 -5.52
CA CYS A 95 6.60 2.42 -5.11
C CYS A 95 7.83 1.94 -4.39
N ALA A 96 8.97 2.48 -4.79
CA ALA A 96 10.13 2.52 -3.92
C ALA A 96 9.77 3.43 -2.72
N PRO A 97 10.09 3.07 -1.46
CA PRO A 97 9.76 3.94 -0.34
C PRO A 97 10.29 5.37 -0.54
N LYS A 98 9.50 6.36 -0.09
CA LYS A 98 9.80 7.81 -0.16
C LYS A 98 9.91 8.41 -1.58
N SER A 99 9.30 7.79 -2.59
CA SER A 99 9.21 8.26 -3.98
C SER A 99 8.04 9.21 -4.29
N ALA A 100 7.49 9.94 -3.30
CA ALA A 100 6.19 10.65 -3.36
C ALA A 100 4.96 9.74 -3.53
N SER A 101 5.09 8.44 -3.28
CA SER A 101 4.01 7.46 -3.42
C SER A 101 2.73 7.82 -2.67
N THR A 102 2.82 8.26 -1.41
CA THR A 102 1.67 8.66 -0.60
C THR A 102 0.94 9.87 -1.20
N PHE A 103 1.69 10.83 -1.72
CA PHE A 103 1.12 12.01 -2.36
C PHE A 103 0.41 11.65 -3.67
N ILE A 104 1.06 10.84 -4.52
CA ILE A 104 0.48 10.38 -5.79
C ILE A 104 -0.77 9.53 -5.53
N TRP A 105 -0.68 8.56 -4.62
CA TRP A 105 -1.80 7.71 -4.22
C TRP A 105 -2.99 8.53 -3.73
N GLY A 106 -2.79 9.46 -2.78
CA GLY A 106 -3.90 10.22 -2.23
C GLY A 106 -4.44 11.29 -3.19
N SER A 107 -3.63 11.78 -4.13
CA SER A 107 -4.12 12.65 -5.22
C SER A 107 -5.00 11.87 -6.19
N LEU A 108 -4.64 10.61 -6.50
CA LEU A 108 -5.43 9.74 -7.36
C LEU A 108 -6.75 9.35 -6.72
N THR A 109 -6.75 8.95 -5.43
CA THR A 109 -7.99 8.60 -4.73
C THR A 109 -8.96 9.78 -4.73
N ARG A 110 -8.49 10.99 -4.45
CA ARG A 110 -9.33 12.20 -4.45
C ARG A 110 -9.78 12.63 -5.84
N ALA A 111 -8.88 12.67 -6.82
CA ALA A 111 -9.22 13.11 -8.18
C ALA A 111 -10.20 12.15 -8.87
N ALA A 112 -10.07 10.85 -8.63
CA ALA A 112 -10.90 9.82 -9.21
C ALA A 112 -12.16 9.49 -8.37
N GLY A 113 -12.23 9.96 -7.11
CA GLY A 113 -13.29 9.56 -6.18
C GLY A 113 -13.25 8.07 -5.83
N LEU A 114 -12.06 7.47 -5.85
CA LEU A 114 -11.87 6.03 -5.64
C LEU A 114 -11.40 5.74 -4.21
N PRO A 115 -11.80 4.59 -3.64
CA PRO A 115 -11.31 4.18 -2.33
C PRO A 115 -9.81 3.87 -2.37
N GLY A 116 -9.13 4.24 -1.30
CA GLY A 116 -7.77 3.81 -1.01
C GLY A 116 -7.77 2.45 -0.33
N VAL A 117 -7.10 1.45 -0.91
CA VAL A 117 -7.19 0.05 -0.44
C VAL A 117 -5.81 -0.57 -0.23
N SER A 118 -5.79 -1.67 0.54
CA SER A 118 -4.64 -2.58 0.61
C SER A 118 -4.94 -3.83 -0.21
N LEU A 119 -3.99 -4.24 -1.05
CA LEU A 119 -4.05 -5.50 -1.79
C LEU A 119 -3.25 -6.62 -1.13
N SER A 120 -2.62 -6.38 0.03
CA SER A 120 -1.75 -7.34 0.71
C SER A 120 -2.43 -8.07 1.85
N ALA A 121 -3.65 -7.65 2.18
CA ALA A 121 -4.49 -8.23 3.22
C ALA A 121 -5.96 -7.96 2.90
N ALA A 122 -6.83 -8.91 3.25
CA ALA A 122 -8.27 -8.71 3.20
C ALA A 122 -8.76 -7.84 4.37
N ALA A 123 -8.26 -6.60 4.46
CA ALA A 123 -8.64 -5.59 5.45
C ALA A 123 -9.36 -4.41 4.79
N MET A 124 -10.07 -3.59 5.58
CA MET A 124 -10.86 -2.46 5.04
C MET A 124 -10.02 -1.30 4.49
N SER A 125 -8.83 -1.07 5.04
CA SER A 125 -7.98 0.06 4.66
C SER A 125 -6.49 -0.28 4.81
N PRO A 126 -5.60 0.47 4.15
CA PRO A 126 -4.16 0.37 4.38
C PRO A 126 -3.77 0.51 5.87
N GLN A 127 -4.47 1.39 6.60
CA GLN A 127 -4.26 1.62 8.03
C GLN A 127 -4.63 0.37 8.84
N SER A 128 -5.75 -0.29 8.49
CA SER A 128 -6.16 -1.55 9.10
C SER A 128 -5.07 -2.62 8.91
N THR A 129 -4.59 -2.79 7.67
CA THR A 129 -3.49 -3.73 7.36
C THR A 129 -2.24 -3.45 8.20
N SER A 130 -1.88 -2.18 8.38
CA SER A 130 -0.72 -1.76 9.16
C SER A 130 -0.87 -2.14 10.63
N ARG A 131 -2.03 -1.84 11.24
CA ARG A 131 -2.34 -2.17 12.64
C ARG A 131 -2.33 -3.68 12.90
N LEU A 132 -2.70 -4.50 11.91
CA LEU A 132 -2.60 -5.95 12.00
C LEU A 132 -1.15 -6.49 11.93
N GLY A 133 -0.14 -5.63 12.02
CA GLY A 133 1.28 -6.02 12.10
C GLY A 133 1.88 -6.44 10.75
N MET A 134 1.28 -6.03 9.63
CA MET A 134 1.72 -6.49 8.31
C MET A 134 2.85 -5.66 7.69
N ASN A 135 3.37 -4.67 8.41
CA ASN A 135 4.33 -3.69 7.89
C ASN A 135 5.69 -4.29 7.51
N LEU A 136 6.13 -5.37 8.18
CA LEU A 136 7.38 -6.06 7.84
C LEU A 136 7.25 -7.01 6.63
N ARG A 137 6.05 -7.23 6.11
CA ARG A 137 5.88 -7.96 4.86
C ARG A 137 6.24 -7.04 3.70
N GLU A 138 6.76 -7.62 2.62
CA GLU A 138 7.07 -6.89 1.38
C GLU A 138 5.83 -6.52 0.55
N GLN A 139 4.68 -6.39 1.24
CA GLN A 139 3.38 -5.99 0.71
C GLN A 139 2.95 -6.75 -0.55
N GLU A 140 3.36 -8.02 -0.64
CA GLU A 140 2.89 -8.94 -1.66
C GLU A 140 1.37 -9.03 -1.64
N THR A 141 0.81 -9.21 -2.83
CA THR A 141 -0.62 -9.28 -3.05
C THR A 141 -1.23 -10.54 -2.45
N ASP A 142 -2.37 -10.37 -1.79
CA ASP A 142 -3.23 -11.42 -1.28
C ASP A 142 -4.43 -11.58 -2.24
N GLU A 143 -4.73 -12.81 -2.65
CA GLU A 143 -5.79 -13.04 -3.64
C GLU A 143 -7.18 -12.70 -3.12
N LEU A 144 -7.47 -12.89 -1.83
CA LEU A 144 -8.75 -12.49 -1.25
C LEU A 144 -8.87 -10.97 -1.21
N ALA A 145 -7.77 -10.24 -0.94
CA ALA A 145 -7.74 -8.79 -1.03
C ALA A 145 -7.99 -8.30 -2.47
N LEU A 146 -7.38 -8.95 -3.46
CA LEU A 146 -7.60 -8.64 -4.88
C LEU A 146 -9.06 -8.84 -5.28
N ILE A 147 -9.66 -9.98 -4.93
CA ILE A 147 -11.06 -10.29 -5.22
C ILE A 147 -11.98 -9.30 -4.52
N ARG A 148 -11.79 -9.10 -3.20
CA ARG A 148 -12.58 -8.19 -2.37
C ARG A 148 -12.69 -6.80 -2.98
N ASN A 149 -11.56 -6.23 -3.37
CA ASN A 149 -11.52 -4.89 -3.95
C ASN A 149 -11.96 -4.90 -5.42
N GLY A 150 -11.73 -6.00 -6.15
CA GLY A 150 -12.11 -6.16 -7.54
C GLY A 150 -13.62 -6.28 -7.77
N ILE A 151 -14.39 -6.79 -6.82
CA ILE A 151 -15.85 -6.95 -6.94
C ILE A 151 -16.66 -5.74 -6.44
N ASN A 152 -16.00 -4.63 -6.08
CA ASN A 152 -16.67 -3.48 -5.47
C ASN A 152 -17.49 -2.62 -6.46
N GLY A 153 -17.32 -2.82 -7.77
CA GLY A 153 -18.02 -2.09 -8.84
C GLY A 153 -17.60 -0.63 -9.02
N MET A 154 -16.61 -0.14 -8.28
CA MET A 154 -16.12 1.25 -8.31
C MET A 154 -14.69 1.35 -8.83
N GLY A 155 -13.85 0.34 -8.56
CA GLY A 155 -12.40 0.43 -8.69
C GLY A 155 -11.71 0.84 -7.39
N TYR A 156 -10.41 1.11 -7.44
CA TYR A 156 -9.61 1.46 -6.27
C TYR A 156 -8.23 2.03 -6.65
N VAL A 157 -7.58 2.65 -5.66
CA VAL A 157 -6.15 2.97 -5.72
C VAL A 157 -5.42 2.30 -4.55
N ALA A 158 -4.46 1.45 -4.86
CA ALA A 158 -3.58 0.82 -3.88
C ALA A 158 -2.18 1.43 -3.93
N GLN A 159 -1.48 1.47 -2.80
CA GLN A 159 -0.06 1.88 -2.72
C GLN A 159 0.74 0.75 -2.09
N HIS A 160 1.70 0.19 -2.82
CA HIS A 160 2.51 -0.93 -2.33
C HIS A 160 4.01 -0.76 -2.56
N HIS A 161 4.81 -1.12 -1.56
CA HIS A 161 6.25 -1.33 -1.67
C HIS A 161 6.54 -2.76 -2.15
N ILE A 162 6.15 -3.07 -3.39
CA ILE A 162 6.15 -4.43 -3.96
C ILE A 162 7.11 -4.56 -5.15
N ARG A 163 7.88 -5.66 -5.18
CA ARG A 163 8.71 -6.04 -6.34
C ARG A 163 7.86 -6.66 -7.44
N CYS A 164 8.28 -6.54 -8.69
CA CYS A 164 7.56 -7.18 -9.79
C CYS A 164 7.93 -8.67 -9.89
N THR A 165 6.97 -9.54 -10.15
CA THR A 165 7.22 -10.94 -10.46
C THR A 165 6.29 -11.39 -11.58
N PRO A 166 6.60 -12.45 -12.33
CA PRO A 166 5.66 -13.02 -13.28
C PRO A 166 4.32 -13.41 -12.65
N TYR A 167 4.31 -13.75 -11.36
CA TYR A 167 3.08 -14.01 -10.61
C TYR A 167 2.25 -12.73 -10.42
N LEU A 168 2.87 -11.64 -9.95
CA LEU A 168 2.21 -10.34 -9.83
C LEU A 168 1.70 -9.84 -11.20
N CYS A 169 2.48 -9.99 -12.28
CA CYS A 169 2.05 -9.64 -13.63
C CYS A 169 0.76 -10.36 -14.03
N ARG A 170 0.67 -11.67 -13.76
CA ARG A 170 -0.53 -12.47 -14.05
C ARG A 170 -1.72 -12.03 -13.21
N GLN A 171 -1.52 -11.68 -11.94
CA GLN A 171 -2.56 -11.11 -11.11
C GLN A 171 -3.02 -9.75 -11.65
N MET A 172 -2.10 -8.85 -11.98
CA MET A 172 -2.46 -7.55 -12.55
C MET A 172 -3.24 -7.71 -13.85
N HIS A 173 -2.87 -8.65 -14.72
CA HIS A 173 -3.63 -8.96 -15.92
C HIS A 173 -5.03 -9.50 -15.59
N LEU A 174 -5.13 -10.51 -14.72
CA LEU A 174 -6.40 -11.13 -14.34
C LEU A 174 -7.37 -10.12 -13.73
N TYR A 175 -6.88 -9.26 -12.83
CA TYR A 175 -7.66 -8.29 -12.07
C TYR A 175 -7.66 -6.87 -12.71
N ARG A 176 -7.18 -6.75 -13.95
CA ARG A 176 -7.11 -5.49 -14.74
C ARG A 176 -6.46 -4.30 -13.99
N ILE A 177 -5.42 -4.58 -13.24
CA ILE A 177 -4.69 -3.59 -12.43
C ILE A 177 -3.70 -2.85 -13.32
N LYS A 178 -3.74 -1.52 -13.28
CA LYS A 178 -2.81 -0.64 -13.98
C LYS A 178 -1.69 -0.19 -13.05
N PRO A 179 -0.44 -0.63 -13.27
CA PRO A 179 0.67 -0.27 -12.39
C PRO A 179 1.30 1.07 -12.77
N ILE A 180 1.37 1.97 -11.79
CA ILE A 180 2.18 3.19 -11.82
C ILE A 180 3.39 2.95 -10.92
N VAL A 181 4.58 2.92 -11.52
CA VAL A 181 5.84 2.62 -10.83
C VAL A 181 6.56 3.92 -10.49
N THR A 182 6.72 4.21 -9.20
CA THR A 182 7.39 5.42 -8.73
C THR A 182 8.77 5.12 -8.17
N TYR A 183 9.74 5.96 -8.53
CA TYR A 183 11.13 5.83 -8.07
C TYR A 183 11.75 7.20 -7.81
N ARG A 184 12.83 7.20 -7.03
CA ARG A 184 13.54 8.39 -6.57
C ARG A 184 15.02 8.09 -6.44
N ASN A 185 15.85 9.12 -6.54
CA ASN A 185 17.24 9.07 -6.12
C ASN A 185 17.38 8.42 -4.74
N TYR A 186 18.30 7.46 -4.65
CA TYR A 186 18.45 6.62 -3.46
C TYR A 186 19.10 7.36 -2.29
N PHE A 187 20.02 8.30 -2.55
CA PHE A 187 20.64 9.10 -1.49
C PHE A 187 19.64 10.06 -0.86
N ASP A 188 18.84 10.76 -1.66
CA ASP A 188 17.71 11.56 -1.16
C ASP A 188 16.72 10.73 -0.34
N THR A 189 16.51 9.49 -0.76
CA THR A 189 15.63 8.53 -0.11
C THR A 189 16.14 8.14 1.27
N LEU A 190 17.43 7.82 1.43
CA LEU A 190 18.03 7.49 2.73
C LEU A 190 17.81 8.62 3.75
N VAL A 191 18.03 9.86 3.34
CA VAL A 191 17.78 11.03 4.21
C VAL A 191 16.29 11.15 4.55
N SER A 192 15.40 10.92 3.57
CA SER A 192 13.95 10.99 3.81
C SER A 192 13.41 9.84 4.67
N LEU A 193 14.07 8.68 4.66
CA LEU A 193 13.77 7.56 5.54
C LEU A 193 14.22 7.88 6.97
N ASP A 194 15.44 8.40 7.14
CA ASP A 194 15.97 8.78 8.46
C ASP A 194 15.05 9.79 9.16
N ASP A 195 14.67 10.88 8.48
CA ASP A 195 13.74 11.87 9.05
C ASP A 195 12.41 11.21 9.47
N MET A 196 11.87 10.34 8.62
CA MET A 196 10.58 9.70 8.86
C MET A 196 10.62 8.82 10.10
N PHE A 197 11.68 8.04 10.29
CA PHE A 197 11.80 7.17 11.46
C PHE A 197 12.08 7.96 12.75
N LEU A 198 12.81 9.07 12.67
CA LEU A 198 12.96 9.99 13.79
C LEU A 198 11.62 10.62 14.19
N ASP A 199 10.80 11.01 13.21
CA ASP A 199 9.47 11.58 13.46
C ASP A 199 8.49 10.56 14.05
N TRP A 200 8.58 9.29 13.61
CA TRP A 200 7.65 8.23 14.02
C TRP A 200 7.98 7.58 15.35
N ARG A 201 9.23 7.68 15.82
CA ARG A 201 9.70 7.04 17.05
C ARG A 201 10.10 8.06 18.13
N PRO A 202 9.18 8.91 18.62
CA PRO A 202 9.51 9.73 19.79
C PRO A 202 9.85 8.83 20.99
N ALA A 203 10.88 9.21 21.75
CA ALA A 203 11.46 8.40 22.82
C ALA A 203 10.44 7.95 23.88
N GLU A 204 9.37 8.71 24.08
CA GLU A 204 8.31 8.44 25.06
C GLU A 204 7.39 7.26 24.66
N ASN A 205 7.40 6.83 23.40
CA ASN A 205 6.54 5.78 22.84
C ASN A 205 7.33 4.55 22.37
N ALA A 206 8.58 4.39 22.79
CA ALA A 206 9.40 3.24 22.40
C ALA A 206 8.88 1.95 23.07
N THR A 207 8.18 1.12 22.29
CA THR A 207 7.75 -0.22 22.70
C THR A 207 8.39 -1.27 21.80
N ASP A 208 8.54 -2.51 22.28
CA ASP A 208 9.01 -3.63 21.45
C ASP A 208 8.10 -3.88 20.24
N LEU A 209 6.84 -3.44 20.28
CA LEU A 209 5.92 -3.55 19.16
C LEU A 209 6.31 -2.65 17.98
N ASN A 210 7.04 -1.54 18.22
CA ASN A 210 7.52 -0.65 17.15
C ASN A 210 8.48 -1.37 16.19
N PHE A 211 9.13 -2.45 16.64
CA PHE A 211 9.93 -3.29 15.77
C PHE A 211 9.09 -3.91 14.65
N PHE A 212 7.81 -4.22 14.88
CA PHE A 212 6.95 -4.79 13.84
C PHE A 212 6.39 -3.74 12.87
N ASP A 213 6.54 -2.46 13.18
CA ASP A 213 6.14 -1.38 12.27
C ASP A 213 7.22 -1.09 11.23
N ASP A 214 8.48 -1.16 11.64
CA ASP A 214 9.57 -0.78 10.76
C ASP A 214 10.82 -1.64 10.89
N GLY A 215 10.95 -2.64 11.74
CA GLY A 215 12.10 -3.57 11.76
C GLY A 215 13.44 -2.93 12.16
N LEU A 216 13.43 -1.71 12.72
CA LEU A 216 14.61 -1.04 13.24
C LEU A 216 14.83 -1.37 14.72
N PRO A 217 16.10 -1.39 15.19
CA PRO A 217 16.41 -1.62 16.60
C PRO A 217 15.77 -0.54 17.48
N SER A 218 15.45 -0.87 18.73
CA SER A 218 14.76 0.02 19.66
C SER A 218 15.52 1.34 19.89
N ASN A 219 16.86 1.29 19.92
CA ASN A 219 17.73 2.44 20.11
C ASN A 219 18.01 3.25 18.83
N TYR A 220 17.27 3.03 17.73
CA TYR A 220 17.52 3.71 16.45
C TYR A 220 17.65 5.24 16.60
N VAL A 221 16.78 5.87 17.39
CA VAL A 221 16.77 7.34 17.56
C VAL A 221 17.96 7.88 18.34
N ASP A 222 18.62 7.04 19.15
CA ASP A 222 19.78 7.40 19.96
C ASP A 222 21.11 7.19 19.22
N MET A 223 21.10 6.46 18.11
CA MET A 223 22.27 6.28 17.25
C MET A 223 22.68 7.61 16.62
N ASP A 224 23.98 7.80 16.36
CA ASP A 224 24.41 8.94 15.57
C ASP A 224 23.90 8.84 14.12
N ARG A 225 23.89 9.98 13.42
CA ARG A 225 23.32 10.05 12.08
C ARG A 225 24.04 9.13 11.08
N GLU A 226 25.36 8.97 11.19
CA GLU A 226 26.11 8.15 10.26
C GLU A 226 25.78 6.67 10.45
N ASP A 227 25.71 6.19 11.68
CA ASP A 227 25.30 4.83 12.04
C ASP A 227 23.87 4.53 11.59
N ARG A 228 22.92 5.45 11.80
CA ARG A 228 21.55 5.29 11.30
C ARG A 228 21.51 5.15 9.78
N LEU A 229 22.26 5.98 9.05
CA LEU A 229 22.33 5.92 7.60
C LEU A 229 23.01 4.63 7.11
N HIS A 230 24.04 4.14 7.79
CA HIS A 230 24.66 2.83 7.49
C HIS A 230 23.68 1.68 7.66
N LEU A 231 22.90 1.69 8.75
CA LEU A 231 21.87 0.70 9.03
C LEU A 231 20.75 0.74 7.99
N LEU A 232 20.27 1.94 7.64
CA LEU A 232 19.28 2.10 6.57
C LEU A 232 19.81 1.63 5.22
N ALA A 233 21.09 1.90 4.91
CA ALA A 233 21.73 1.41 3.69
C ALA A 233 21.80 -0.12 3.67
N ASP A 234 22.24 -0.77 4.76
CA ASP A 234 22.28 -2.25 4.85
C ASP A 234 20.92 -2.86 4.58
N ARG A 235 19.90 -2.29 5.22
CA ARG A 235 18.55 -2.83 5.17
C ARG A 235 17.88 -2.61 3.81
N SER A 236 18.02 -1.42 3.23
CA SER A 236 17.17 -1.01 2.11
C SER A 236 17.84 -1.08 0.75
N THR A 237 19.18 -1.02 0.63
CA THR A 237 19.83 -0.87 -0.69
C THR A 237 19.47 -2.01 -1.64
N VAL A 238 19.54 -3.26 -1.16
CA VAL A 238 19.20 -4.44 -1.97
C VAL A 238 17.72 -4.44 -2.38
N PHE A 239 16.83 -4.01 -1.48
CA PHE A 239 15.41 -3.88 -1.82
C PHE A 239 15.19 -2.91 -2.97
N TYR A 240 15.80 -1.72 -2.96
CA TYR A 240 15.63 -0.73 -4.03
C TYR A 240 16.18 -1.20 -5.37
N ILE A 241 17.35 -1.84 -5.36
CA ILE A 241 17.94 -2.47 -6.55
C ILE A 241 16.96 -3.49 -7.11
N GLN A 242 16.49 -4.44 -6.29
CA GLN A 242 15.61 -5.51 -6.73
C GLN A 242 14.24 -4.98 -7.15
N PHE A 243 13.67 -3.98 -6.45
CA PHE A 243 12.45 -3.31 -6.85
C PHE A 243 12.58 -2.78 -8.28
N TYR A 244 13.60 -1.95 -8.54
CA TYR A 244 13.79 -1.35 -9.86
C TYR A 244 14.06 -2.40 -10.94
N LEU A 245 14.98 -3.34 -10.68
CA LEU A 245 15.36 -4.40 -11.61
C LEU A 245 14.18 -5.29 -11.98
N THR A 246 13.41 -5.73 -11.00
CA THR A 246 12.33 -6.69 -11.26
C THR A 246 11.23 -6.07 -12.12
N TRP A 247 10.83 -4.82 -11.86
CA TRP A 247 9.91 -4.09 -12.73
C TRP A 247 10.45 -3.94 -14.15
N LYS A 248 11.72 -3.55 -14.31
CA LYS A 248 12.37 -3.43 -15.63
C LYS A 248 12.46 -4.76 -16.37
N LYS A 249 12.78 -5.86 -15.68
CA LYS A 249 12.86 -7.20 -16.29
C LYS A 249 11.49 -7.68 -16.73
N CYS A 250 10.46 -7.54 -15.90
CA CYS A 250 9.10 -7.94 -16.28
C CYS A 250 8.56 -7.10 -17.45
N GLU A 251 8.87 -5.80 -17.49
CA GLU A 251 8.57 -4.92 -18.63
C GLU A 251 9.31 -5.38 -19.90
N ALA A 252 10.62 -5.62 -19.82
CA ALA A 252 11.42 -6.09 -20.96
C ALA A 252 10.98 -7.47 -21.49
N MET A 253 10.39 -8.32 -20.63
CA MET A 253 9.78 -9.59 -21.01
C MET A 253 8.36 -9.45 -21.59
N GLY A 254 7.80 -8.23 -21.64
CA GLY A 254 6.43 -7.99 -22.11
C GLY A 254 5.34 -8.53 -21.18
N LEU A 255 5.66 -8.78 -19.90
CA LEU A 255 4.68 -9.29 -18.93
C LEU A 255 3.83 -8.18 -18.32
N VAL A 256 4.28 -6.94 -18.40
CA VAL A 256 3.62 -5.76 -17.84
C VAL A 256 4.05 -4.50 -18.59
N GLU A 257 3.15 -3.53 -18.69
CA GLU A 257 3.42 -2.21 -19.25
C GLU A 257 3.17 -1.14 -18.17
N PRO A 258 4.15 -0.85 -17.30
CA PRO A 258 3.98 0.12 -16.23
C PRO A 258 4.14 1.55 -16.71
N LEU A 259 3.43 2.48 -16.06
CA LEU A 259 3.75 3.90 -16.17
C LEU A 259 4.85 4.25 -15.17
N TRP A 260 6.06 4.53 -15.67
CA TRP A 260 7.17 5.01 -14.85
C TRP A 260 7.01 6.49 -14.48
N VAL A 261 7.18 6.81 -13.21
CA VAL A 261 7.13 8.16 -12.65
C VAL A 261 8.37 8.41 -11.78
N SER A 262 9.27 9.26 -12.28
CA SER A 262 10.45 9.73 -11.55
C SER A 262 10.05 10.85 -10.59
N TYR A 263 10.53 10.77 -9.35
CA TYR A 263 10.39 11.87 -8.40
C TYR A 263 11.04 13.16 -8.92
N GLU A 264 12.27 13.08 -9.42
CA GLU A 264 13.07 14.23 -9.84
C GLU A 264 12.57 14.87 -11.13
N LYS A 265 12.18 14.06 -12.12
CA LYS A 265 11.79 14.57 -13.45
C LYS A 265 10.31 14.86 -13.55
N ASP A 266 9.48 13.92 -13.09
CA ASP A 266 8.05 13.95 -13.31
C ASP A 266 7.34 14.63 -12.16
N PHE A 267 7.60 14.16 -10.93
CA PHE A 267 6.94 14.72 -9.76
C PHE A 267 7.38 16.14 -9.49
N GLN A 268 8.67 16.47 -9.53
CA GLN A 268 9.16 17.83 -9.34
C GLN A 268 9.04 18.72 -10.59
N GLY A 269 8.70 18.12 -11.73
CA GLY A 269 8.50 18.82 -12.99
C GLY A 269 7.10 19.40 -13.14
N ASP A 270 6.62 19.37 -14.38
CA ASP A 270 5.33 19.90 -14.77
C ASP A 270 4.17 18.98 -14.31
N LYS A 271 3.44 19.42 -13.29
CA LYS A 271 2.34 18.67 -12.68
C LYS A 271 1.19 18.40 -13.66
N THR A 272 0.94 19.31 -14.59
CA THR A 272 -0.11 19.16 -15.60
C THR A 272 0.25 18.03 -16.55
N LYS A 273 1.50 18.01 -17.05
CA LYS A 273 1.98 16.92 -17.92
C LYS A 273 1.99 15.57 -17.22
N LEU A 274 2.35 15.53 -15.93
CA LEU A 274 2.27 14.29 -15.15
C LEU A 274 0.82 13.81 -15.03
N ALA A 275 -0.12 14.71 -14.75
CA ALA A 275 -1.53 14.38 -14.64
C ALA A 275 -2.10 13.87 -15.98
N GLU A 276 -1.78 14.51 -17.10
CA GLU A 276 -2.16 14.07 -18.45
C GLU A 276 -1.65 12.66 -18.77
N ARG A 277 -0.38 12.38 -18.46
CA ARG A 277 0.21 11.04 -18.66
C ARG A 277 -0.49 9.97 -17.83
N ILE A 278 -0.77 10.27 -16.56
CA ILE A 278 -1.47 9.32 -15.68
C ILE A 278 -2.91 9.11 -16.15
N ALA A 279 -3.63 10.17 -16.50
CA ALA A 279 -5.00 10.08 -17.01
C ALA A 279 -5.06 9.28 -18.33
N ALA A 280 -4.12 9.50 -19.25
CA ALA A 280 -4.02 8.73 -20.49
C ALA A 280 -3.76 7.24 -20.22
N PHE A 281 -2.87 6.92 -19.29
CA PHE A 281 -2.54 5.55 -18.91
C PHE A 281 -3.71 4.83 -18.23
N VAL A 282 -4.34 5.48 -17.24
CA VAL A 282 -5.49 4.93 -16.51
C VAL A 282 -6.75 4.90 -17.38
N GLY A 283 -6.85 5.78 -18.36
CA GLY A 283 -8.01 5.97 -19.23
C GLY A 283 -8.80 7.20 -18.79
N GLY A 284 -8.95 8.17 -19.71
CA GLY A 284 -9.56 9.48 -19.41
C GLY A 284 -11.01 9.44 -18.93
N ASN A 285 -11.71 8.32 -19.13
CA ASN A 285 -13.07 8.12 -18.62
C ASN A 285 -13.09 7.82 -17.11
N HIS A 286 -11.96 7.41 -16.54
CA HIS A 286 -11.85 7.08 -15.12
C HIS A 286 -11.14 8.17 -14.31
N ILE A 287 -10.22 8.92 -14.93
CA ILE A 287 -9.48 10.00 -14.28
C ILE A 287 -9.46 11.23 -15.17
N ASP A 288 -9.97 12.32 -14.63
CA ASP A 288 -9.88 13.66 -15.22
C ASP A 288 -8.48 14.25 -14.94
N ALA A 289 -7.72 14.51 -16.01
CA ALA A 289 -6.38 15.08 -15.93
C ALA A 289 -6.35 16.45 -15.25
N ALA A 290 -7.36 17.30 -15.47
CA ALA A 290 -7.42 18.64 -14.88
C ALA A 290 -7.65 18.55 -13.36
N LYS A 291 -8.56 17.68 -12.92
CA LYS A 291 -8.76 17.41 -11.48
C LYS A 291 -7.51 16.84 -10.83
N LEU A 292 -6.82 15.92 -11.51
CA LEU A 292 -5.58 15.35 -10.98
C LEU A 292 -4.45 16.41 -10.90
N ALA A 293 -4.33 17.28 -11.91
CA ALA A 293 -3.38 18.39 -11.89
C ALA A 293 -3.68 19.38 -10.74
N GLU A 294 -4.96 19.68 -10.49
CA GLU A 294 -5.39 20.48 -9.34
C GLU A 294 -4.97 19.84 -8.02
N GLN A 295 -5.19 18.52 -7.85
CA GLN A 295 -4.74 17.81 -6.65
C GLN A 295 -3.22 17.86 -6.48
N PHE A 296 -2.46 17.75 -7.57
CA PHE A 296 -1.01 17.87 -7.53
C PHE A 296 -0.49 19.27 -7.21
N GLY A 297 -1.24 20.32 -7.56
CA GLY A 297 -0.92 21.71 -7.30
C GLY A 297 -1.47 22.27 -5.98
N SER A 298 -2.30 21.50 -5.27
CA SER A 298 -2.97 21.97 -4.06
C SER A 298 -1.98 22.22 -2.92
N THR A 299 -2.02 23.43 -2.36
CA THR A 299 -1.27 23.86 -1.17
C THR A 299 -2.16 23.97 0.07
N ASP A 300 -3.44 23.63 -0.07
CA ASP A 300 -4.44 23.69 1.01
C ASP A 300 -4.03 22.73 2.13
N PRO A 301 -3.78 23.18 3.37
CA PRO A 301 -3.35 22.34 4.48
C PRO A 301 -4.29 21.16 4.76
N ASP A 302 -5.59 21.32 4.50
CA ASP A 302 -6.62 20.30 4.74
C ASP A 302 -6.67 19.26 3.60
N LYS A 303 -6.09 19.58 2.43
CA LYS A 303 -5.96 18.67 1.26
C LYS A 303 -4.52 18.22 1.02
N ALA A 304 -3.55 18.89 1.63
CA ALA A 304 -2.13 18.65 1.47
C ALA A 304 -1.77 17.32 2.13
N LEU A 305 -1.55 16.30 1.31
CA LEU A 305 -0.88 15.09 1.76
C LEU A 305 0.54 15.49 2.17
N ARG A 306 0.87 15.34 3.46
CA ARG A 306 2.17 15.75 4.01
C ARG A 306 3.32 15.16 3.21
N LEU A 307 4.00 16.01 2.43
CA LEU A 307 5.36 15.78 1.98
C LEU A 307 6.28 16.26 3.10
N ASN A 308 7.21 15.42 3.57
CA ASN A 308 8.09 15.79 4.70
C ASN A 308 8.83 17.12 4.41
N LYS A 309 9.67 17.15 3.37
CA LYS A 309 10.29 18.41 2.87
C LYS A 309 10.05 18.68 1.39
N GLY A 310 9.77 17.64 0.61
CA GLY A 310 9.42 17.80 -0.81
C GLY A 310 10.54 18.33 -1.71
N THR A 311 11.81 18.29 -1.28
CA THR A 311 12.95 18.85 -2.03
C THR A 311 13.91 17.76 -2.55
N VAL A 312 14.56 18.07 -3.68
CA VAL A 312 15.61 17.26 -4.33
C VAL A 312 16.99 17.71 -3.85
N GLY A 313 17.95 16.78 -3.77
CA GLY A 313 19.35 17.10 -3.49
C GLY A 313 19.73 17.07 -2.02
N ARG A 314 18.86 16.54 -1.17
CA ARG A 314 19.13 16.33 0.26
C ARG A 314 20.18 15.26 0.51
N GLY A 315 20.35 14.34 -0.43
CA GLY A 315 21.35 13.31 -0.42
C GLY A 315 22.78 13.82 -0.57
N LYS A 316 23.01 15.13 -0.82
CA LYS A 316 24.35 15.75 -0.89
C LYS A 316 25.14 15.55 0.40
N ASP A 317 24.48 15.66 1.54
CA ASP A 317 25.10 15.64 2.87
C ASP A 317 25.20 14.24 3.48
N ILE A 318 25.12 13.19 2.65
CA ILE A 318 25.37 11.81 3.10
C ILE A 318 26.89 11.59 3.27
N PRO A 319 27.33 11.01 4.41
CA PRO A 319 28.74 10.67 4.64
C PRO A 319 29.34 9.81 3.53
N GLN A 320 30.62 10.05 3.20
CA GLN A 320 31.29 9.33 2.12
C GLN A 320 31.33 7.81 2.36
N SER A 321 31.53 7.38 3.61
CA SER A 321 31.50 5.98 4.01
C SER A 321 30.19 5.27 3.62
N VAL A 322 29.04 5.94 3.82
CA VAL A 322 27.72 5.44 3.43
C VAL A 322 27.58 5.41 1.90
N ARG A 323 28.09 6.44 1.20
CA ARG A 323 28.08 6.46 -0.28
C ARG A 323 28.86 5.30 -0.86
N ASP A 324 30.08 5.08 -0.38
CA ASP A 324 30.96 4.00 -0.85
C ASP A 324 30.31 2.63 -0.65
N LYS A 325 29.67 2.44 0.51
CA LYS A 325 28.88 1.24 0.81
C LYS A 325 27.73 1.03 -0.18
N VAL A 326 26.91 2.05 -0.40
CA VAL A 326 25.80 2.01 -1.36
C VAL A 326 26.32 1.68 -2.76
N HIS A 327 27.32 2.39 -3.25
CA HIS A 327 27.94 2.13 -4.55
C HIS A 327 28.49 0.70 -4.65
N GLY A 328 29.16 0.20 -3.61
CA GLY A 328 29.69 -1.16 -3.56
C GLY A 328 28.63 -2.27 -3.52
N ILE A 329 27.38 -1.96 -3.14
CA ILE A 329 26.24 -2.87 -3.26
C ILE A 329 25.66 -2.79 -4.68
N PHE A 330 25.42 -1.59 -5.20
CA PHE A 330 24.91 -1.38 -6.57
C PHE A 330 25.83 -1.99 -7.63
N SER A 331 27.15 -1.86 -7.48
CA SER A 331 28.12 -2.36 -8.45
C SER A 331 28.09 -3.88 -8.64
N ARG A 332 27.54 -4.62 -7.67
CA ARG A 332 27.34 -6.07 -7.77
C ARG A 332 26.26 -6.45 -8.79
N TYR A 333 25.47 -5.47 -9.23
CA TYR A 333 24.37 -5.63 -10.18
C TYR A 333 24.61 -4.87 -11.50
N ASP A 334 25.81 -4.34 -11.75
CA ASP A 334 26.11 -3.56 -12.96
C ASP A 334 25.89 -4.34 -14.27
N SER A 335 25.96 -5.67 -14.23
CA SER A 335 25.64 -6.53 -15.38
C SER A 335 24.13 -6.64 -15.67
N GLU A 336 23.27 -6.22 -14.73
CA GLU A 336 21.82 -6.43 -14.80
C GLU A 336 21.07 -5.21 -15.35
N ALA A 337 21.48 -3.98 -15.02
CA ALA A 337 20.89 -2.74 -15.52
C ALA A 337 21.75 -1.51 -15.25
N ASP A 338 21.44 -0.40 -15.94
CA ASP A 338 21.93 0.92 -15.58
C ASP A 338 21.11 1.51 -14.41
N PHE A 339 21.77 1.80 -13.29
CA PHE A 339 21.20 2.43 -12.11
C PHE A 339 21.48 3.92 -12.00
N SER A 340 22.00 4.55 -13.07
CA SER A 340 22.33 5.98 -13.06
C SER A 340 21.16 6.85 -12.60
N GLU A 341 19.92 6.50 -12.93
CA GLU A 341 18.73 7.23 -12.47
C GLU A 341 18.50 7.17 -10.96
N LEU A 342 18.92 6.10 -10.28
CA LEU A 342 18.81 5.97 -8.83
C LEU A 342 20.01 6.56 -8.09
N LEU A 343 21.18 6.65 -8.75
CA LEU A 343 22.44 7.03 -8.12
C LEU A 343 22.93 8.45 -8.45
N LYS A 344 22.33 9.14 -9.43
CA LYS A 344 22.74 10.50 -9.82
C LYS A 344 22.88 11.42 -8.61
N ALA A 345 24.04 12.04 -8.43
CA ALA A 345 24.16 13.15 -7.51
C ALA A 345 23.24 14.27 -8.02
N ALA A 346 22.26 14.65 -7.22
CA ALA A 346 21.53 15.90 -7.41
C ALA A 346 22.42 17.09 -7.05
#